data_AF-W8B8R6-F1
#
_entry.id   AF-W8B8R6-F1
#
_cell.length_a   1.000
_cell.length_b   1.000
_cell.length_c   1.000
_cell.angle_alpha   90.00
_cell.angle_beta   90.00
_cell.angle_gamma   90.00
#
_symmetry.space_group_name_H-M   'P 1'
#
loop_
_entity.id
_entity.type
_entity.pdbx_description
1 polymer ?
#
loop_
_entity_poly.entity_id
_entity_poly.type
_entity_poly.pdbx_seq_one_letter_code
_entity_poly.pdbx_strand_id
1 'polypeptide(L)'
;MISGDMIDCYTHGGAVLLPQDHNEIDHMETSASFVLLVEKDTLFSKLISQKIFESFGTDIILITGKGYPDICTRYVLQRLSTVHKLPIYALFDADPFGIEILLIYQFGSRKMEKNISNNLVCPAIQWLGLHPTEINMFNFSSTKLEEADNRKLQNILHNNYLKPSIRVELLALQYSQRKVHIDELHSLSQRFLIKDYLPNKIKRNLVI
;
A
#
# COMPACT_ATOMS: atom_id res chain seq x y z
N MET A 1 0.43 11.76 -25.88
CA MET A 1 1.83 11.98 -25.47
C MET A 1 2.69 11.55 -26.63
N ILE A 2 3.52 12.44 -27.14
CA ILE A 2 4.50 12.13 -28.19
C ILE A 2 5.80 11.80 -27.43
N SER A 3 6.58 10.86 -27.92
CA SER A 3 7.83 10.41 -27.27
C SER A 3 8.70 11.59 -26.81
N GLY A 4 8.95 11.71 -25.50
CA GLY A 4 9.82 12.73 -24.89
C GLY A 4 9.13 13.78 -24.01
N ASP A 5 7.81 13.70 -23.80
CA ASP A 5 7.09 14.61 -22.89
C ASP A 5 7.51 14.38 -21.42
N MET A 6 7.99 15.43 -20.73
CA MET A 6 8.25 15.40 -19.29
C MET A 6 6.96 15.74 -18.53
N ILE A 7 6.57 14.88 -17.58
CA ILE A 7 5.43 15.13 -16.70
C ILE A 7 5.97 15.49 -15.32
N ASP A 8 5.76 16.74 -14.91
CA ASP A 8 6.03 17.17 -13.54
C ASP A 8 4.80 16.95 -12.66
N CYS A 9 4.90 16.00 -11.74
CA CYS A 9 3.85 15.66 -10.79
C CYS A 9 3.62 16.70 -9.68
N TYR A 10 4.53 17.67 -9.47
CA TYR A 10 4.34 18.75 -8.48
C TYR A 10 3.43 19.85 -9.00
N THR A 11 3.60 20.22 -10.26
CA THR A 11 2.85 21.31 -10.89
C THR A 11 1.54 20.85 -11.52
N HIS A 12 1.34 19.53 -11.63
CA HIS A 12 0.07 18.97 -12.09
C HIS A 12 -1.06 19.26 -11.10
N GLY A 13 -2.19 19.79 -11.59
CA GLY A 13 -3.35 20.17 -10.76
C GLY A 13 -4.14 19.01 -10.18
N GLY A 14 -3.60 17.78 -10.17
CA GLY A 14 -4.30 16.57 -9.75
C GLY A 14 -3.42 15.32 -9.83
N ALA A 15 -4.06 14.15 -9.74
CA ALA A 15 -3.38 12.88 -9.89
C ALA A 15 -3.02 12.60 -11.36
N VAL A 16 -1.80 12.14 -11.60
CA VAL A 16 -1.34 11.71 -12.92
C VAL A 16 -1.66 10.22 -13.09
N LEU A 17 -2.27 9.87 -14.22
CA LEU A 17 -2.44 8.47 -14.61
C LEU A 17 -1.12 7.94 -15.15
N LEU A 18 -0.70 6.78 -14.65
CA LEU A 18 0.41 6.05 -15.25
C LEU A 18 0.03 5.56 -16.66
N PRO A 19 0.99 5.48 -17.59
CA PRO A 19 0.75 4.93 -18.92
C PRO A 19 0.32 3.47 -18.85
N GLN A 20 -0.36 2.99 -19.89
CA GLN A 20 -0.79 1.59 -19.96
C GLN A 20 0.39 0.63 -20.09
N ASP A 21 1.40 1.01 -20.88
CA ASP A 21 2.65 0.28 -20.98
C ASP A 21 3.76 0.98 -20.19
N HIS A 22 4.33 0.25 -19.23
CA HIS A 22 5.50 0.68 -18.47
C HIS A 22 6.73 1.03 -19.34
N ASN A 23 6.82 0.48 -20.56
CA ASN A 23 7.90 0.82 -21.51
C ASN A 23 7.82 2.28 -21.99
N GLU A 24 6.69 2.96 -21.82
CA GLU A 24 6.55 4.39 -22.11
C GLU A 24 7.24 5.27 -21.07
N ILE A 25 7.65 4.70 -19.92
CA ILE A 25 8.38 5.41 -18.87
C ILE A 25 9.88 5.24 -19.09
N ASP A 26 10.50 6.24 -19.71
CA ASP A 26 11.94 6.26 -19.98
C ASP A 26 12.77 6.62 -18.72
N HIS A 27 12.43 7.75 -18.09
CA HIS A 27 13.14 8.24 -16.90
C HIS A 27 12.19 8.67 -15.79
N MET A 28 12.67 8.55 -14.55
CA MET A 28 12.00 9.04 -13.35
C MET A 28 13.02 9.79 -12.51
N GLU A 29 12.64 10.96 -12.00
CA GLU A 29 13.43 11.76 -11.07
C GLU A 29 12.56 12.18 -9.90
N THR A 30 13.13 12.23 -8.69
CA THR A 30 12.38 12.60 -7.50
C THR A 30 13.28 13.07 -6.37
N SER A 31 12.80 14.08 -5.63
CA SER A 31 13.34 14.55 -4.34
C SER A 31 12.60 13.98 -3.13
N ALA A 32 11.57 13.15 -3.34
CA ALA A 32 10.71 12.66 -2.27
C ALA A 32 11.49 11.81 -1.26
N SER A 33 11.09 11.87 0.00
CA SER A 33 11.69 11.07 1.06
C SER A 33 11.17 9.64 1.13
N PHE A 34 9.91 9.43 0.70
CA PHE A 34 9.28 8.11 0.70
C PHE A 34 8.06 8.05 -0.23
N VAL A 35 7.59 6.83 -0.46
CA VAL A 35 6.33 6.55 -1.16
C VAL A 35 5.28 6.06 -0.16
N LEU A 36 4.09 6.66 -0.18
CA LEU A 36 2.90 6.13 0.47
C LEU A 36 2.03 5.43 -0.58
N LEU A 37 1.93 4.11 -0.48
CA LEU A 37 1.11 3.27 -1.33
C LEU A 37 -0.23 3.01 -0.63
N VAL A 38 -1.34 3.35 -1.27
CA VAL A 38 -2.69 3.10 -0.75
C VAL A 38 -3.48 2.17 -1.66
N GLU A 39 -4.24 1.27 -1.06
CA GLU A 39 -4.99 0.26 -1.82
C GLU A 39 -6.08 0.87 -2.73
N LYS A 40 -6.93 1.74 -2.17
CA LYS A 40 -8.18 2.19 -2.82
C LYS A 40 -8.13 3.66 -3.27
N ASP A 41 -8.84 3.93 -4.35
CA ASP A 41 -9.00 5.27 -4.93
C ASP A 41 -9.75 6.24 -3.98
N THR A 42 -10.68 5.70 -3.17
CA THR A 42 -11.42 6.47 -2.17
C THR A 42 -10.50 7.03 -1.09
N LEU A 43 -9.61 6.20 -0.54
CA LEU A 43 -8.61 6.63 0.43
C LEU A 43 -7.60 7.60 -0.18
N PHE A 44 -7.13 7.31 -1.39
CA PHE A 44 -6.23 8.19 -2.14
C PHE A 44 -6.82 9.61 -2.28
N SER A 45 -8.04 9.70 -2.79
CA SER A 45 -8.75 10.98 -2.99
C SER A 45 -8.97 11.71 -1.66
N LYS A 46 -9.32 10.97 -0.61
CA LYS A 46 -9.51 11.51 0.74
C LYS A 46 -8.21 12.09 1.30
N LEU A 47 -7.08 11.39 1.19
CA LEU A 47 -5.77 11.89 1.64
C LEU A 47 -5.37 13.19 0.92
N ILE A 48 -5.63 13.27 -0.39
CA ILE A 48 -5.39 14.50 -1.17
C ILE A 48 -6.26 15.65 -0.62
N SER A 49 -7.56 15.43 -0.44
CA SER A 49 -8.48 16.44 0.11
C SER A 49 -8.08 16.93 1.51
N GLN A 50 -7.39 16.07 2.27
CA GLN A 50 -6.90 16.36 3.61
C GLN A 50 -5.48 16.97 3.64
N LYS A 51 -4.92 17.29 2.46
CA LYS A 51 -3.62 17.93 2.28
C LYS A 51 -2.46 17.08 2.84
N ILE A 52 -2.45 15.79 2.49
CA ILE A 52 -1.43 14.84 2.97
C ILE A 52 0.02 15.31 2.70
N PHE A 53 0.27 15.98 1.58
CA PHE A 53 1.60 16.49 1.22
C PHE A 53 2.13 17.56 2.19
N GLU A 54 1.26 18.25 2.93
CA GLU A 54 1.65 19.22 3.97
C GLU A 54 1.95 18.55 5.32
N SER A 55 1.72 17.24 5.48
CA SER A 55 1.62 16.59 6.79
C SER A 55 2.96 16.10 7.36
N PHE A 56 3.99 15.91 6.52
CA PHE A 56 5.25 15.27 6.94
C PHE A 56 6.45 16.23 7.01
N GLY A 57 6.31 17.47 6.55
CA GLY A 57 7.42 18.42 6.47
C GLY A 57 8.50 18.03 5.46
N THR A 58 8.21 17.06 4.60
CA THR A 58 9.06 16.60 3.51
C THR A 58 8.18 16.20 2.33
N ASP A 59 8.80 16.15 1.16
CA ASP A 59 8.16 15.72 -0.06
C ASP A 59 7.90 14.20 -0.04
N ILE A 60 6.72 13.80 -0.50
CA ILE A 60 6.30 12.40 -0.57
C ILE A 60 5.65 12.11 -1.91
N ILE A 61 5.70 10.86 -2.32
CA ILE A 61 4.93 10.36 -3.46
C ILE A 61 3.73 9.57 -2.92
N LEU A 62 2.53 9.88 -3.39
CA LEU A 62 1.32 9.11 -3.11
C LEU A 62 0.94 8.28 -4.35
N ILE A 63 0.81 6.97 -4.21
CA ILE A 63 0.45 6.05 -5.30
C ILE A 63 -0.75 5.20 -4.88
N THR A 64 -1.64 4.90 -5.82
CA THR A 64 -2.70 3.89 -5.64
C THR A 64 -2.78 2.96 -6.84
N GLY A 65 -3.01 1.67 -6.58
CA GLY A 65 -3.34 0.68 -7.61
C GLY A 65 -4.85 0.49 -7.82
N LYS A 66 -5.70 1.21 -7.07
CA LYS A 66 -7.17 1.08 -7.08
C LYS A 66 -7.66 -0.36 -6.89
N GLY A 67 -7.01 -1.09 -5.98
CA GLY A 67 -7.22 -2.51 -5.72
C GLY A 67 -6.00 -3.35 -6.12
N TYR A 68 -6.23 -4.41 -6.89
CA TYR A 68 -5.14 -5.29 -7.34
C TYR A 68 -4.19 -4.55 -8.28
N PRO A 69 -2.87 -4.68 -8.09
CA PRO A 69 -1.91 -3.93 -8.88
C PRO A 69 -1.86 -4.33 -10.33
N ASP A 70 -1.84 -3.34 -11.22
CA ASP A 70 -1.42 -3.49 -12.60
C ASP A 70 0.11 -3.58 -12.74
N ILE A 71 0.58 -3.89 -13.94
CA ILE A 71 2.01 -4.06 -14.25
C ILE A 71 2.77 -2.74 -14.13
N CYS A 72 2.20 -1.64 -14.58
CA CYS A 72 2.85 -0.33 -14.61
C CYS A 72 3.04 0.23 -13.20
N THR A 73 2.02 0.16 -12.35
CA THR A 73 2.10 0.53 -10.94
C THR A 73 3.21 -0.25 -10.22
N ARG A 74 3.31 -1.55 -10.50
CA ARG A 74 4.37 -2.41 -9.91
C ARG A 74 5.76 -2.04 -10.40
N TYR A 75 5.89 -1.75 -11.69
CA TYR A 75 7.15 -1.30 -12.28
C TYR A 75 7.60 0.02 -11.63
N VAL A 76 6.72 1.02 -11.55
CA VAL A 76 7.03 2.33 -10.93
C VAL A 76 7.48 2.15 -9.48
N LEU A 77 6.75 1.38 -8.67
CA LEU A 77 7.13 1.12 -7.28
C LEU A 77 8.48 0.40 -7.18
N GLN A 78 8.73 -0.58 -8.05
CA GLN A 78 10.01 -1.29 -8.08
C GLN A 78 11.16 -0.32 -8.37
N ARG A 79 11.00 0.60 -9.33
CA ARG A 79 12.05 1.56 -9.69
C ARG A 79 12.26 2.61 -8.60
N LEU A 80 11.19 3.13 -8.00
CA LEU A 80 11.27 4.05 -6.86
C LEU A 80 12.02 3.41 -5.67
N SER A 81 11.75 2.13 -5.40
CA SER A 81 12.45 1.38 -4.35
C SER A 81 13.90 1.04 -4.70
N THR A 82 14.16 0.54 -5.91
CA THR A 82 15.46 -0.05 -6.25
C THR A 82 16.45 0.96 -6.81
N VAL A 83 16.01 1.91 -7.61
CA VAL A 83 16.86 2.95 -8.23
C VAL A 83 16.96 4.17 -7.33
N HIS A 84 15.82 4.69 -6.88
CA HIS A 84 15.78 5.88 -6.04
C HIS A 84 15.92 5.59 -4.55
N LYS A 85 15.97 4.30 -4.16
CA LYS A 85 16.16 3.86 -2.77
C LYS A 85 15.11 4.41 -1.80
N LEU A 86 13.91 4.72 -2.31
CA LEU A 86 12.84 5.23 -1.49
C LEU A 86 12.21 4.11 -0.66
N PRO A 87 12.00 4.30 0.65
CA PRO A 87 11.15 3.42 1.42
C PRO A 87 9.71 3.54 0.91
N ILE A 88 9.03 2.40 0.86
CA ILE A 88 7.63 2.32 0.42
C ILE A 88 6.79 1.83 1.59
N TYR A 89 5.91 2.71 2.06
CA TYR A 89 4.95 2.43 3.13
C TYR A 89 3.59 2.10 2.53
N ALA A 90 3.11 0.89 2.78
CA ALA A 90 1.83 0.39 2.30
C ALA A 90 0.73 0.56 3.36
N LEU A 91 -0.37 1.21 2.97
CA LEU A 91 -1.57 1.45 3.78
C LEU A 91 -2.79 0.71 3.17
N PHE A 92 -3.17 -0.40 3.79
CA PHE A 92 -4.11 -1.41 3.29
C PHE A 92 -5.11 -1.77 4.38
N ASP A 93 -6.26 -2.32 3.98
CA ASP A 93 -7.27 -2.75 4.93
C ASP A 93 -6.81 -3.96 5.76
N ALA A 94 -7.33 -4.05 6.99
CA ALA A 94 -7.09 -5.18 7.88
C ALA A 94 -8.04 -6.33 7.52
N ASP A 95 -7.86 -6.89 6.33
CA ASP A 95 -8.62 -8.02 5.80
C ASP A 95 -7.75 -8.95 4.93
N PRO A 96 -8.20 -10.18 4.62
CA PRO A 96 -7.40 -11.11 3.83
C PRO A 96 -7.12 -10.64 2.39
N PHE A 97 -7.97 -9.79 1.80
CA PHE A 97 -7.79 -9.28 0.44
C PHE A 97 -6.73 -8.18 0.40
N GLY A 98 -6.77 -7.20 1.31
CA GLY A 98 -5.75 -6.18 1.46
C GLY A 98 -4.36 -6.80 1.69
N ILE A 99 -4.27 -7.81 2.55
CA ILE A 99 -3.00 -8.53 2.78
C ILE A 99 -2.54 -9.29 1.53
N GLU A 100 -3.44 -9.92 0.77
CA GLU A 100 -3.06 -10.55 -0.50
C GLU A 100 -2.51 -9.55 -1.52
N ILE A 101 -3.13 -8.38 -1.65
CA ILE A 101 -2.68 -7.33 -2.57
C ILE A 101 -1.27 -6.86 -2.16
N LEU A 102 -1.02 -6.62 -0.87
CA LEU A 102 0.31 -6.34 -0.34
C LEU A 102 1.33 -7.43 -0.73
N LEU A 103 0.97 -8.70 -0.55
CA LEU A 103 1.84 -9.83 -0.90
C LEU A 103 2.11 -9.90 -2.41
N ILE A 104 1.16 -9.52 -3.26
CA ILE A 104 1.37 -9.45 -4.71
C ILE A 104 2.39 -8.36 -5.06
N TYR A 105 2.35 -7.20 -4.40
CA TYR A 105 3.40 -6.20 -4.58
C TYR A 105 4.77 -6.72 -4.12
N GLN A 106 4.85 -7.43 -2.99
CA GLN A 106 6.12 -7.92 -2.43
C GLN A 106 6.71 -9.10 -3.20
N PHE A 107 5.88 -10.05 -3.65
CA PHE A 107 6.32 -11.37 -4.14
C PHE A 107 5.77 -11.73 -5.51
N GLY A 108 4.87 -10.92 -6.08
CA GLY A 108 4.21 -11.17 -7.34
C GLY A 108 3.00 -12.10 -7.23
N SER A 109 2.30 -12.28 -8.35
CA SER A 109 1.15 -13.18 -8.41
C SER A 109 1.59 -14.61 -8.76
N ARG A 110 0.81 -15.61 -8.33
CA ARG A 110 1.09 -17.03 -8.63
C ARG A 110 1.16 -17.35 -10.13
N LYS A 111 0.53 -16.53 -10.98
CA LYS A 111 0.47 -16.71 -12.44
C LYS A 111 1.67 -16.08 -13.17
N MET A 112 2.57 -15.41 -12.46
CA MET A 112 3.63 -14.63 -13.07
C MET A 112 4.90 -15.46 -13.27
N GLU A 113 5.48 -15.42 -14.46
CA GLU A 113 6.73 -16.10 -14.76
C GLU A 113 7.90 -15.49 -13.96
N LYS A 114 8.77 -16.34 -13.40
CA LYS A 114 9.90 -15.94 -12.53
C LYS A 114 10.88 -14.94 -13.15
N ASN A 115 10.98 -14.89 -14.48
CA ASN A 115 11.89 -13.96 -15.16
C ASN A 115 11.27 -12.56 -15.33
N ILE A 116 9.94 -12.47 -15.48
CA ILE A 116 9.20 -11.22 -15.58
C ILE A 116 9.00 -10.60 -14.18
N SER A 117 9.03 -11.42 -13.11
CA SER A 117 8.75 -10.96 -11.76
C SER A 117 9.77 -9.99 -11.18
N ASN A 118 11.06 -10.09 -11.48
CA ASN A 118 12.11 -9.34 -10.75
C ASN A 118 11.99 -7.81 -10.89
N ASN A 119 11.48 -7.34 -12.03
CA ASN A 119 11.27 -5.91 -12.27
C ASN A 119 9.90 -5.41 -11.81
N LEU A 120 9.05 -6.31 -11.29
CA LEU A 120 7.66 -6.05 -10.96
C LEU A 120 7.32 -6.45 -9.52
N VAL A 121 8.30 -6.83 -8.72
CA VAL A 121 8.13 -7.10 -7.29
C VAL A 121 8.95 -6.13 -6.48
N CYS A 122 8.43 -5.75 -5.31
CA CYS A 122 9.11 -4.88 -4.37
C CYS A 122 9.10 -5.50 -2.97
N PRO A 123 10.00 -6.45 -2.69
CA PRO A 123 10.06 -7.16 -1.39
C PRO A 123 10.32 -6.25 -0.19
N ALA A 124 10.88 -5.06 -0.45
CA ALA A 124 11.20 -4.02 0.53
C ALA A 124 10.00 -3.15 0.95
N ILE A 125 8.82 -3.33 0.36
CA ILE A 125 7.60 -2.65 0.83
C ILE A 125 7.39 -2.99 2.30
N GLN A 126 7.15 -1.96 3.09
CA GLN A 126 6.86 -2.03 4.52
C GLN A 126 5.37 -1.78 4.74
N TRP A 127 4.69 -2.70 5.40
CA TRP A 127 3.27 -2.58 5.70
C TRP A 127 3.09 -1.67 6.92
N LEU A 128 2.57 -0.47 6.67
CA LEU A 128 2.31 0.55 7.68
C LEU A 128 1.01 0.28 8.46
N GLY A 129 0.11 -0.52 7.90
CA GLY A 129 -1.13 -0.96 8.51
C GLY A 129 -2.32 -0.74 7.57
N LEU A 130 -3.56 -0.85 8.02
CA LEU A 130 -3.97 -1.19 9.38
C LEU A 130 -3.59 -2.65 9.70
N HIS A 131 -2.87 -2.87 10.81
CA HIS A 131 -2.51 -4.23 11.22
C HIS A 131 -3.70 -4.88 11.96
N PRO A 132 -4.06 -6.13 11.65
CA PRO A 132 -5.07 -6.89 12.38
C PRO A 132 -4.93 -6.88 13.90
N THR A 133 -3.70 -6.88 14.43
CA THR A 133 -3.44 -6.78 15.87
C THR A 133 -3.85 -5.44 16.47
N GLU A 134 -3.96 -4.38 15.65
CA GLU A 134 -4.43 -3.05 16.05
C GLU A 134 -5.96 -2.94 16.12
N ILE A 135 -6.72 -3.87 15.55
CA ILE A 135 -8.19 -3.83 15.52
C ILE A 135 -8.78 -3.70 16.93
N ASN A 136 -8.19 -4.37 17.92
CA ASN A 136 -8.66 -4.33 19.31
C ASN A 136 -8.10 -3.15 20.12
N MET A 137 -7.12 -2.41 19.60
CA MET A 137 -6.56 -1.23 20.27
C MET A 137 -7.47 -0.01 20.14
N PHE A 138 -8.33 -0.01 19.13
CA PHE A 138 -9.27 1.07 18.84
C PHE A 138 -10.70 0.54 18.84
N ASN A 139 -11.67 1.41 19.13
CA ASN A 139 -13.09 1.07 19.08
C ASN A 139 -13.64 1.14 17.64
N PHE A 140 -13.01 0.44 16.69
CA PHE A 140 -13.45 0.44 15.29
C PHE A 140 -14.77 -0.31 15.09
N SER A 141 -15.58 0.17 14.13
CA SER A 141 -16.67 -0.64 13.58
C SER A 141 -16.07 -1.72 12.69
N SER A 142 -16.03 -2.95 13.19
CA SER A 142 -15.54 -4.10 12.43
C SER A 142 -16.68 -4.88 11.81
N THR A 143 -16.40 -5.57 10.71
CA THR A 143 -17.31 -6.59 10.17
C THR A 143 -16.75 -7.99 10.40
N LYS A 144 -17.62 -9.00 10.41
CA LYS A 144 -17.21 -10.40 10.56
C LYS A 144 -16.55 -10.88 9.27
N LEU A 145 -15.56 -11.76 9.38
CA LEU A 145 -15.04 -12.48 8.21
C LEU A 145 -16.12 -13.40 7.62
N GLU A 146 -16.30 -13.30 6.31
CA GLU A 146 -17.18 -14.16 5.54
C GLU A 146 -16.48 -15.46 5.14
N GLU A 147 -17.21 -16.38 4.53
CA GLU A 147 -16.59 -17.63 4.05
C GLU A 147 -15.52 -17.38 2.99
N ALA A 148 -15.74 -16.41 2.10
CA ALA A 148 -14.77 -16.04 1.07
C ALA A 148 -13.47 -15.50 1.69
N ASP A 149 -13.59 -14.66 2.73
CA ASP A 149 -12.46 -14.14 3.50
C ASP A 149 -11.68 -15.28 4.15
N ASN A 150 -12.39 -16.22 4.80
CA ASN A 150 -11.76 -17.36 5.47
C ASN A 150 -11.05 -18.28 4.47
N ARG A 151 -11.66 -18.57 3.31
CA ARG A 151 -11.00 -19.33 2.23
C ARG A 151 -9.73 -18.64 1.76
N LYS A 152 -9.78 -17.32 1.55
CA LYS A 152 -8.63 -16.50 1.15
C LYS A 152 -7.53 -16.54 2.20
N LEU A 153 -7.89 -16.33 3.47
CA LEU A 153 -6.98 -16.36 4.61
C LEU A 153 -6.24 -17.70 4.72
N GLN A 154 -6.97 -18.82 4.60
CA GLN A 154 -6.35 -20.15 4.57
C GLN A 154 -5.38 -20.27 3.40
N ASN A 155 -5.79 -19.90 2.19
CA ASN A 155 -4.93 -19.98 1.01
C ASN A 155 -3.62 -19.19 1.17
N ILE A 156 -3.67 -18.03 1.82
CA ILE A 156 -2.49 -17.23 2.12
C ILE A 156 -1.60 -17.93 3.16
N LEU A 157 -2.17 -18.41 4.26
CA LEU A 157 -1.45 -19.05 5.37
C LEU A 157 -0.70 -20.34 4.96
N HIS A 158 -1.13 -21.01 3.89
CA HIS A 158 -0.45 -22.18 3.32
C HIS A 158 0.81 -21.83 2.52
N ASN A 159 1.09 -20.55 2.25
CA ASN A 159 2.29 -20.14 1.52
C ASN A 159 3.54 -20.16 2.41
N ASN A 160 4.58 -20.86 1.98
CA ASN A 160 5.84 -21.02 2.73
C ASN A 160 6.75 -19.77 2.70
N TYR A 161 6.48 -18.80 1.84
CA TYR A 161 7.29 -17.59 1.68
C TYR A 161 6.86 -16.43 2.59
N LEU A 162 5.85 -16.63 3.44
CA LEU A 162 5.36 -15.58 4.35
C LEU A 162 6.41 -15.20 5.38
N LYS A 163 6.63 -13.89 5.55
CA LYS A 163 7.41 -13.36 6.68
C LYS A 163 6.70 -13.71 7.99
N PRO A 164 7.44 -14.05 9.08
CA PRO A 164 6.85 -14.36 10.38
C PRO A 164 5.90 -13.27 10.91
N SER A 165 6.27 -12.00 10.73
CA SER A 165 5.47 -10.84 11.13
C SER A 165 4.11 -10.80 10.42
N ILE A 166 4.07 -11.02 9.10
CA ILE A 166 2.81 -11.09 8.34
C ILE A 166 1.98 -12.30 8.78
N ARG A 167 2.62 -13.44 9.06
CA ARG A 167 1.93 -14.64 9.55
C ARG A 167 1.22 -14.38 10.88
N VAL A 168 1.83 -13.63 11.80
CA VAL A 168 1.21 -13.24 13.07
C VAL A 168 -0.08 -12.44 12.82
N GLU A 169 -0.05 -11.47 11.91
CA GLU A 169 -1.22 -10.66 11.57
C GLU A 169 -2.35 -11.48 10.91
N LEU A 170 -2.00 -12.40 10.02
CA LEU A 170 -2.98 -13.33 9.42
C LEU A 170 -3.62 -14.25 10.48
N LEU A 171 -2.85 -14.75 11.44
CA LEU A 171 -3.37 -15.53 12.55
C LEU A 171 -4.24 -14.68 13.48
N ALA A 172 -3.92 -13.40 13.68
CA ALA A 172 -4.75 -12.46 14.42
C ALA A 172 -6.11 -12.22 13.74
N LEU A 173 -6.15 -12.11 12.40
CA LEU A 173 -7.43 -12.13 11.65
C LEU A 173 -8.18 -13.45 11.84
N GLN A 174 -7.48 -14.57 11.74
CA GLN A 174 -8.09 -15.90 11.87
C GLN A 174 -8.73 -16.07 13.25
N TYR A 175 -8.04 -15.63 14.30
CA TYR A 175 -8.51 -15.73 15.67
C TYR A 175 -9.65 -14.74 15.96
N SER A 176 -9.50 -13.47 15.57
CA SER A 176 -10.49 -12.44 15.87
C SER A 176 -11.78 -12.59 15.06
N GLN A 177 -11.70 -13.20 13.87
CA GLN A 177 -12.80 -13.30 12.91
C GLN A 177 -13.44 -11.94 12.57
N ARG A 178 -12.64 -10.87 12.64
CA ARG A 178 -13.05 -9.49 12.38
C ARG A 178 -12.15 -8.86 11.32
N LYS A 179 -12.74 -8.14 10.37
CA LYS A 179 -12.05 -7.29 9.39
C LYS A 179 -12.43 -5.82 9.59
N VAL A 180 -11.51 -4.93 9.26
CA VAL A 180 -11.67 -3.48 9.41
C VAL A 180 -11.11 -2.76 8.18
N HIS A 181 -11.89 -1.85 7.62
CA HIS A 181 -11.43 -0.93 6.59
C HIS A 181 -10.62 0.20 7.20
N ILE A 182 -9.58 0.64 6.50
CA ILE A 182 -8.72 1.73 6.94
C ILE A 182 -9.48 3.06 7.12
N ASP A 183 -10.60 3.20 6.41
CA ASP A 183 -11.51 4.33 6.56
C ASP A 183 -12.07 4.49 7.99
N GLU A 184 -12.10 3.41 8.77
CA GLU A 184 -12.52 3.44 10.18
C GLU A 184 -11.60 4.28 11.07
N LEU A 185 -10.34 4.52 10.67
CA LEU A 185 -9.46 5.47 11.38
C LEU A 185 -10.03 6.88 11.40
N HIS A 186 -10.87 7.25 10.42
CA HIS A 186 -11.52 8.56 10.40
C HIS A 186 -12.71 8.66 11.36
N SER A 187 -13.23 7.54 11.87
CA SER A 187 -14.27 7.54 12.91
C SER A 187 -13.72 8.08 14.25
N LEU A 188 -12.42 7.92 14.51
CA LEU A 188 -11.75 8.43 15.71
C LEU A 188 -11.60 9.95 15.69
N SER A 189 -11.19 10.49 14.55
CA SER A 189 -11.17 11.92 14.25
C SER A 189 -10.94 12.12 12.75
N GLN A 190 -11.55 13.14 12.17
CA GLN A 190 -11.53 13.39 10.72
C GLN A 190 -10.10 13.37 10.14
N ARG A 191 -9.10 13.89 10.87
CA ARG A 191 -7.69 13.94 10.45
C ARG A 191 -6.76 13.02 11.27
N PHE A 192 -7.30 12.03 12.00
CA PHE A 192 -6.50 11.11 12.82
C PHE A 192 -5.43 10.40 12.00
N LEU A 193 -5.81 9.88 10.84
CA LEU A 193 -4.92 9.16 9.94
C LEU A 193 -3.65 9.98 9.61
N ILE A 194 -3.84 11.23 9.18
CA ILE A 194 -2.74 12.05 8.65
C ILE A 194 -1.98 12.84 9.72
N LYS A 195 -2.62 13.16 10.85
CA LYS A 195 -2.00 13.96 11.93
C LYS A 195 -1.37 13.10 13.02
N ASP A 196 -1.81 11.86 13.17
CA ASP A 196 -1.37 10.99 14.27
C ASP A 196 -0.88 9.64 13.75
N TYR A 197 -1.75 8.84 13.12
CA TYR A 197 -1.44 7.45 12.77
C TYR A 197 -0.22 7.32 11.84
N LEU A 198 -0.22 7.98 10.67
CA LEU A 198 0.88 7.88 9.70
C LEU A 198 2.19 8.46 10.26
N PRO A 199 2.23 9.71 10.78
CA PRO A 199 3.49 10.28 11.28
C PRO A 199 4.07 9.49 12.46
N ASN A 200 3.23 9.01 13.40
CA ASN A 200 3.71 8.24 14.54
C ASN A 200 4.27 6.88 14.11
N LYS A 201 3.60 6.14 13.22
CA LYS A 201 4.09 4.83 12.77
C LYS A 201 5.36 4.95 11.94
N ILE A 202 5.47 5.94 11.05
CA ILE A 202 6.69 6.17 10.27
C ILE A 202 7.84 6.59 11.19
N LYS A 203 7.66 7.60 12.04
CA LYS A 203 8.71 8.12 12.93
C LYS A 203 9.23 7.07 13.92
N ARG A 204 8.35 6.20 14.41
CA ARG A 204 8.70 5.12 15.35
C ARG A 204 9.08 3.80 14.66
N ASN A 205 9.09 3.78 13.33
CA ASN A 205 9.35 2.58 12.52
C ASN A 205 8.46 1.38 12.93
N LEU A 206 7.17 1.64 13.18
CA LEU A 206 6.16 0.63 13.53
C LEU A 206 5.56 0.04 12.25
N VAL A 207 6.37 -0.72 11.52
CA VAL A 207 6.04 -1.28 10.21
C VAL A 207 6.42 -2.76 10.14
N ILE A 208 5.76 -3.50 9.24
CA ILE A 208 5.95 -4.95 9.02
C ILE A 208 6.61 -5.25 7.66
#